data_AF-A0A0L0K751-F1
#
_entry.id   AF-A0A0L0K751-F1
#
_cell.length_a   1.000
_cell.length_b   1.000
_cell.length_c   1.000
_cell.angle_alpha   90.00
_cell.angle_beta   90.00
_cell.angle_gamma   90.00
#
_symmetry.space_group_name_H-M   'P 1'
#
loop_
_entity.id
_entity.type
_entity.pdbx_description
1 polymer ?
#
loop_
_entity_poly.entity_id
_entity_poly.type
_entity_poly.pdbx_seq_one_letter_code
_entity_poly.pdbx_strand_id
1 'polypeptide(L)'
;MRQVLAQLTSRAGRDREAADCLRRLEHLVQQTGTDRTRLLYLLASARVLRDEAPDTARRDLREAVDLARRRGLPFETATTLVTAATAGAVPATVLHEAYEVFGRTGASLWHFHTRTALREAGLTVPGRRQATTENDHLLTEQLTTRQIARVLHLTENAASRRLSRLFARTGTRSRTELVTASLTPTFR
;
A
#
# COMPACT_ATOMS: atom_id res chain seq x y z
N MET A 1 11.29 -7.83 -1.46
CA MET A 1 12.21 -7.29 -2.49
C MET A 1 12.16 -8.00 -3.85
N ARG A 2 11.04 -8.59 -4.33
CA ARG A 2 10.98 -9.08 -5.74
C ARG A 2 9.71 -8.81 -6.57
N GLN A 3 8.56 -8.44 -5.98
CA GLN A 3 7.33 -8.08 -6.75
C GLN A 3 6.76 -6.68 -6.44
N VAL A 4 7.27 -6.02 -5.40
CA VAL A 4 6.61 -4.86 -4.75
C VAL A 4 6.72 -3.55 -5.55
N LEU A 5 7.60 -3.46 -6.55
CA LEU A 5 7.83 -2.24 -7.35
C LEU A 5 7.29 -2.30 -8.79
N ALA A 6 7.02 -3.48 -9.36
CA ALA A 6 6.55 -3.62 -10.74
C ALA A 6 5.06 -3.25 -10.91
N GLN A 7 4.26 -3.41 -9.85
CA GLN A 7 2.82 -3.18 -9.86
C GLN A 7 2.40 -1.72 -9.62
N LEU A 8 3.32 -0.83 -9.22
CA LEU A 8 3.01 0.59 -8.99
C LEU A 8 2.88 1.41 -10.28
N THR A 9 3.25 0.84 -11.44
CA THR A 9 3.38 1.61 -12.69
C THR A 9 3.00 0.80 -13.92
N SER A 10 1.72 0.78 -14.31
CA SER A 10 1.29 0.77 -15.74
C SER A 10 -0.19 0.41 -15.81
N ARG A 11 -0.93 1.35 -16.36
CA ARG A 11 -2.30 1.24 -16.86
C ARG A 11 -2.14 1.53 -18.35
N ALA A 12 -2.64 0.65 -19.23
CA ALA A 12 -2.64 0.71 -20.71
C ALA A 12 -1.75 -0.29 -21.51
N GLY A 13 -1.27 -1.39 -20.94
CA GLY A 13 -0.58 -2.41 -21.77
C GLY A 13 -0.38 -3.79 -21.16
N ARG A 14 -1.11 -4.13 -20.09
CA ARG A 14 -0.84 -5.33 -19.25
C ARG A 14 -1.97 -6.36 -19.25
N ASP A 15 -2.98 -6.19 -20.09
CA ASP A 15 -4.22 -6.97 -19.97
C ASP A 15 -4.00 -8.44 -20.36
N ARG A 16 -3.16 -8.71 -21.38
CA ARG A 16 -2.77 -10.08 -21.75
C ARG A 16 -1.88 -10.76 -20.71
N GLU A 17 -0.85 -10.06 -20.21
CA GLU A 17 0.03 -10.59 -19.17
C GLU A 17 -0.72 -10.85 -17.86
N ALA A 18 -1.68 -9.98 -17.52
CA ALA A 18 -2.52 -10.14 -16.34
C ALA A 18 -3.49 -11.32 -16.49
N ALA A 19 -4.06 -11.53 -17.69
CA ALA A 19 -4.88 -12.71 -17.99
C ALA A 19 -4.08 -14.02 -17.93
N ASP A 20 -2.84 -14.03 -18.43
CA ASP A 20 -1.94 -15.18 -18.31
C ASP A 20 -1.58 -15.51 -16.85
N CYS A 21 -1.28 -14.49 -16.05
CA CYS A 21 -1.07 -14.65 -14.62
C CYS A 21 -2.33 -15.21 -13.92
N LEU A 22 -3.52 -14.75 -14.32
CA LEU A 22 -4.77 -15.22 -13.75
C LEU A 22 -5.02 -16.71 -14.04
N ARG A 23 -4.82 -17.15 -15.29
CA ARG A 23 -4.92 -18.58 -15.68
C ARG A 23 -3.97 -19.48 -14.89
N ARG A 24 -2.73 -19.02 -14.67
CA ARG A 24 -1.75 -19.77 -13.86
C ARG A 24 -2.18 -19.86 -12.40
N LEU A 25 -2.70 -18.77 -11.83
CA LEU A 25 -3.22 -18.77 -10.46
C LEU A 25 -4.45 -19.67 -10.31
N GLU A 26 -5.34 -19.67 -11.30
CA GLU A 26 -6.50 -20.57 -11.32
C GLU A 26 -6.09 -22.04 -11.31
N HIS A 27 -5.15 -22.43 -12.17
CA HIS A 27 -4.58 -23.78 -12.15
C HIS A 27 -3.94 -24.13 -10.81
N LEU A 28 -3.21 -23.20 -10.18
CA LEU A 28 -2.60 -23.43 -8.86
C LEU A 28 -3.65 -23.55 -7.75
N VAL A 29 -4.77 -22.81 -7.83
CA VAL A 29 -5.89 -22.98 -6.88
C VAL A 29 -6.47 -24.38 -7.02
N GLN A 30 -6.70 -24.85 -8.25
CA GLN A 30 -7.23 -26.20 -8.51
C GLN A 30 -6.26 -27.30 -8.04
N GLN A 31 -4.96 -27.10 -8.16
CA GLN A 31 -3.94 -28.10 -7.80
C GLN A 31 -3.56 -28.11 -6.32
N THR A 32 -3.51 -26.93 -5.68
CA THR A 32 -2.94 -26.80 -4.33
C THR A 32 -4.01 -26.55 -3.27
N GLY A 33 -5.17 -25.99 -3.66
CA GLY A 33 -6.31 -25.77 -2.77
C GLY A 33 -6.07 -24.84 -1.56
N THR A 34 -4.93 -24.14 -1.47
CA THR A 34 -4.63 -23.35 -0.27
C THR A 34 -5.38 -22.03 -0.26
N ASP A 35 -5.81 -21.61 0.93
CA ASP A 35 -6.41 -20.30 1.19
C ASP A 35 -5.55 -19.13 0.68
N ARG A 36 -4.22 -19.27 0.72
CA ARG A 36 -3.31 -18.23 0.22
C ARG A 36 -3.39 -18.10 -1.30
N THR A 37 -3.37 -19.23 -2.01
CA THR A 37 -3.47 -19.23 -3.47
C THR A 37 -4.83 -18.72 -3.91
N ARG A 38 -5.91 -19.09 -3.19
CA ARG A 38 -7.26 -18.57 -3.43
C ARG A 38 -7.34 -17.06 -3.22
N LEU A 39 -6.76 -16.54 -2.14
CA LEU A 39 -6.71 -15.10 -1.89
C LEU A 39 -5.99 -14.34 -3.01
N LEU A 40 -4.82 -14.84 -3.45
CA LEU A 40 -4.06 -14.24 -4.54
C LEU A 40 -4.84 -14.25 -5.86
N TYR A 41 -5.55 -15.34 -6.14
CA TYR A 41 -6.43 -15.44 -7.30
C TYR A 41 -7.53 -14.39 -7.26
N LEU A 42 -8.26 -14.25 -6.14
CA LEU A 42 -9.36 -13.28 -6.01
C LEU A 42 -8.88 -11.84 -6.21
N LEU A 43 -7.73 -11.48 -5.62
CA LEU A 43 -7.13 -10.15 -5.78
C LEU A 43 -6.68 -9.87 -7.22
N ALA A 44 -6.11 -10.88 -7.89
CA ALA A 44 -5.70 -10.77 -9.30
C ALA A 44 -6.91 -10.69 -10.24
N SER A 45 -7.92 -11.54 -10.02
CA SER A 45 -9.18 -11.58 -10.78
C SER A 45 -9.86 -10.22 -10.75
N ALA A 46 -10.05 -9.66 -9.55
CA ALA A 46 -10.68 -8.36 -9.38
C ALA A 46 -9.90 -7.21 -10.04
N ARG A 47 -8.59 -7.35 -10.22
CA ARG A 47 -7.78 -6.36 -10.92
C ARG A 47 -7.96 -6.44 -12.43
N VAL A 48 -8.01 -7.65 -12.98
CA VAL A 48 -8.22 -7.89 -14.42
C VAL A 48 -9.64 -7.50 -14.82
N LEU A 49 -10.64 -7.92 -14.04
CA LEU A 49 -12.05 -7.74 -14.35
C LEU A 49 -12.60 -6.35 -13.99
N ARG A 50 -11.76 -5.44 -13.50
CA ARG A 50 -12.21 -4.14 -12.96
C ARG A 50 -13.05 -3.34 -13.97
N ASP A 51 -12.60 -3.30 -15.22
CA ASP A 51 -13.21 -2.48 -16.26
C ASP A 51 -14.23 -3.31 -17.09
N GLU A 52 -13.97 -4.60 -17.31
CA GLU A 52 -14.82 -5.49 -18.12
C GLU A 52 -16.03 -6.07 -17.36
N ALA A 53 -15.86 -6.42 -16.08
CA ALA A 53 -16.88 -7.06 -15.24
C ALA A 53 -16.81 -6.53 -13.79
N PRO A 54 -17.16 -5.25 -13.56
CA PRO A 54 -16.97 -4.58 -12.28
C PRO A 54 -17.70 -5.23 -11.10
N ASP A 55 -18.87 -5.84 -11.33
CA ASP A 55 -19.62 -6.50 -10.27
C ASP A 55 -18.98 -7.83 -9.85
N THR A 56 -18.43 -8.57 -10.80
CA THR A 56 -17.61 -9.76 -10.53
C THR A 56 -16.35 -9.36 -9.75
N ALA A 57 -15.67 -8.30 -10.17
CA ALA A 57 -14.49 -7.79 -9.46
C ALA A 57 -14.80 -7.39 -8.01
N ARG A 58 -15.94 -6.71 -7.78
CA ARG A 58 -16.38 -6.36 -6.41
C ARG A 58 -16.74 -7.59 -5.58
N ARG A 59 -17.39 -8.59 -6.17
CA ARG A 59 -17.71 -9.85 -5.49
C ARG A 59 -16.43 -10.57 -5.06
N ASP A 60 -15.46 -10.70 -5.96
CA ASP A 60 -14.19 -11.36 -5.67
C ASP A 60 -13.42 -10.63 -4.56
N LEU A 61 -13.48 -9.29 -4.52
CA LEU A 61 -12.88 -8.49 -3.44
C LEU A 61 -13.57 -8.69 -2.08
N ARG A 62 -14.89 -8.88 -2.05
CA ARG A 62 -15.59 -9.20 -0.79
C ARG A 62 -15.17 -10.56 -0.27
N GLU A 63 -15.12 -11.57 -1.15
CA GLU A 63 -14.63 -12.91 -0.79
C GLU A 63 -13.17 -12.86 -0.31
N ALA A 64 -12.33 -12.05 -0.96
CA ALA A 64 -10.95 -11.84 -0.54
C ALA A 64 -10.84 -11.26 0.88
N VAL A 65 -11.69 -10.28 1.23
CA VAL A 65 -11.73 -9.71 2.58
C VAL A 65 -12.08 -10.77 3.62
N ASP A 66 -13.11 -11.56 3.37
CA ASP A 66 -13.53 -12.61 4.30
C ASP A 66 -12.43 -13.67 4.48
N LEU A 67 -11.79 -14.06 3.37
CA LEU A 67 -10.68 -15.03 3.40
C LEU A 67 -9.45 -14.48 4.13
N ALA A 68 -9.07 -13.23 3.88
CA ALA A 68 -7.92 -12.62 4.55
C ALA A 68 -8.15 -12.51 6.06
N ARG A 69 -9.36 -12.14 6.50
CA ARG A 69 -9.73 -12.12 7.91
C ARG A 69 -9.67 -13.52 8.54
N ARG A 70 -10.18 -14.56 7.87
CA ARG A 70 -10.08 -15.95 8.34
C ARG A 70 -8.64 -16.42 8.49
N ARG A 71 -7.75 -16.00 7.58
CA ARG A 71 -6.32 -16.34 7.62
C ARG A 71 -5.57 -15.63 8.76
N GLY A 72 -6.11 -14.55 9.32
CA GLY A 72 -5.59 -13.90 10.52
C GLY A 72 -4.21 -13.24 10.36
N LEU A 73 -3.70 -13.09 9.13
CA LEU A 73 -2.43 -12.44 8.86
C LEU A 73 -2.64 -10.91 8.80
N PRO A 74 -2.12 -10.11 9.76
CA PRO A 74 -2.53 -8.72 9.89
C PRO A 74 -2.22 -7.87 8.65
N PHE A 75 -1.01 -7.98 8.11
CA PHE A 75 -0.59 -7.20 6.95
C PHE A 75 -1.35 -7.59 5.66
N GLU A 76 -1.59 -8.88 5.46
CA GLU A 76 -2.36 -9.41 4.32
C GLU A 76 -3.82 -8.95 4.43
N THR A 77 -4.39 -8.95 5.63
CA THR A 77 -5.73 -8.43 5.91
C THR A 77 -5.81 -6.94 5.60
N ALA A 78 -4.90 -6.13 6.14
CA ALA A 78 -4.92 -4.67 5.95
C ALA A 78 -4.78 -4.25 4.48
N THR A 79 -3.89 -4.89 3.72
CA THR A 79 -3.72 -4.62 2.28
C THR A 79 -4.95 -5.02 1.46
N THR A 80 -5.60 -6.13 1.84
CA THR A 80 -6.86 -6.59 1.23
C THR A 80 -8.02 -5.62 1.50
N LEU A 81 -8.15 -5.14 2.74
CA LEU A 81 -9.16 -4.14 3.13
C LEU A 81 -9.01 -2.84 2.34
N VAL A 82 -7.79 -2.30 2.21
CA VAL A 82 -7.53 -1.09 1.41
C VAL A 82 -7.91 -1.32 -0.05
N THR A 83 -7.55 -2.47 -0.62
CA THR A 83 -7.86 -2.80 -2.02
C THR A 83 -9.36 -2.88 -2.26
N ALA A 84 -10.10 -3.53 -1.36
CA ALA A 84 -11.54 -3.70 -1.47
C ALA A 84 -12.29 -2.36 -1.25
N ALA A 85 -11.89 -1.56 -0.26
CA ALA A 85 -12.51 -0.28 0.05
C ALA A 85 -12.31 0.74 -1.09
N THR A 86 -11.08 0.85 -1.61
CA THR A 86 -10.78 1.77 -2.73
C THR A 86 -11.44 1.37 -4.04
N ALA A 87 -11.81 0.10 -4.22
CA ALA A 87 -12.60 -0.37 -5.34
C ALA A 87 -14.12 -0.26 -5.12
N GLY A 88 -14.57 0.23 -3.96
CA GLY A 88 -15.99 0.30 -3.59
C GLY A 88 -16.66 -1.06 -3.39
N ALA A 89 -15.88 -2.12 -3.15
CA ALA A 89 -16.40 -3.46 -2.92
C ALA A 89 -16.96 -3.62 -1.50
N VAL A 90 -16.37 -2.90 -0.53
CA VAL A 90 -16.78 -2.87 0.88
C VAL A 90 -16.89 -1.42 1.37
N PRO A 91 -17.59 -1.16 2.49
CA PRO A 91 -17.68 0.20 3.05
C PRO A 91 -16.30 0.79 3.36
N ALA A 92 -16.10 2.07 3.05
CA ALA A 92 -14.83 2.75 3.27
C ALA A 92 -14.41 2.80 4.75
N THR A 93 -15.34 2.61 5.69
CA THR A 93 -15.06 2.59 7.14
C THR A 93 -14.06 1.52 7.55
N VAL A 94 -13.89 0.44 6.78
CA VAL A 94 -12.86 -0.58 7.03
C VAL A 94 -11.43 -0.06 6.88
N LEU A 95 -11.24 1.11 6.25
CA LEU A 95 -9.92 1.75 6.15
C LEU A 95 -9.35 2.13 7.52
N HIS A 96 -10.19 2.34 8.54
CA HIS A 96 -9.71 2.55 9.92
C HIS A 96 -9.00 1.31 10.46
N GLU A 97 -9.56 0.12 10.21
CA GLU A 97 -8.94 -1.14 10.63
C GLU A 97 -7.57 -1.32 9.97
N ALA A 98 -7.49 -1.07 8.65
CA ALA A 98 -6.22 -1.13 7.93
C ALA A 98 -5.21 -0.09 8.44
N TYR A 99 -5.67 1.14 8.74
CA TYR A 99 -4.84 2.22 9.27
C TYR A 99 -4.19 1.80 10.60
N GLU A 100 -4.98 1.32 11.56
CA GLU A 100 -4.47 0.85 12.85
C GLU A 100 -3.49 -0.33 12.72
N VAL A 101 -3.74 -1.26 11.79
CA VAL A 101 -2.80 -2.36 11.54
C VAL A 101 -1.47 -1.82 11.02
N PHE A 102 -1.47 -0.95 10.01
CA PHE A 102 -0.23 -0.43 9.44
C PHE A 102 0.56 0.43 10.43
N GLY A 103 -0.13 1.18 11.30
CA GLY A 103 0.49 1.95 12.37
C GLY A 103 1.21 1.06 13.37
N ARG A 104 0.58 -0.05 13.80
CA ARG A 104 1.18 -1.02 14.71
C ARG A 104 2.35 -1.80 14.10
N THR A 105 2.33 -2.06 12.79
CA THR A 105 3.39 -2.83 12.11
C THR A 105 4.56 -1.97 11.61
N GLY A 106 4.53 -0.64 11.84
CA GLY A 106 5.55 0.27 11.33
C GLY A 106 5.58 0.40 9.79
N ALA A 107 4.47 0.05 9.12
CA ALA A 107 4.38 0.04 7.67
C ALA A 107 4.08 1.46 7.14
N SER A 108 5.04 2.36 7.32
CA SER A 108 4.88 3.82 7.12
C SER A 108 4.29 4.20 5.75
N LEU A 109 4.73 3.53 4.68
CA LEU A 109 4.19 3.74 3.33
C LEU A 109 2.71 3.38 3.23
N TRP A 110 2.32 2.22 3.76
CA TRP A 110 0.94 1.77 3.75
C TRP A 110 0.05 2.59 4.68
N HIS A 111 0.59 3.03 5.81
CA HIS A 111 -0.07 3.93 6.73
C HIS A 111 -0.37 5.29 6.07
N PHE A 112 0.60 5.84 5.34
CA PHE A 112 0.43 7.06 4.56
C PHE A 112 -0.65 6.89 3.47
N HIS A 113 -0.59 5.82 2.67
CA HIS A 113 -1.57 5.58 1.60
C HIS A 113 -2.98 5.40 2.16
N THR A 114 -3.13 4.67 3.27
CA THR A 114 -4.42 4.45 3.92
C THR A 114 -4.99 5.75 4.48
N ARG A 115 -4.14 6.64 5.00
CA ARG A 115 -4.53 7.99 5.41
C ARG A 115 -5.06 8.84 4.26
N THR A 116 -4.42 8.76 3.09
CA THR A 116 -4.90 9.44 1.89
C THR A 116 -6.27 8.90 1.48
N ALA A 117 -6.43 7.56 1.46
CA ALA A 117 -7.70 6.92 1.16
C ALA A 117 -8.82 7.29 2.15
N LEU A 118 -8.52 7.40 3.45
CA LEU A 118 -9.47 7.89 4.47
C LEU A 118 -9.96 9.31 4.13
N ARG A 119 -9.06 10.22 3.75
CA ARG A 119 -9.42 11.59 3.37
C ARG A 119 -10.26 11.64 2.10
N GLU A 120 -9.89 10.87 1.09
CA GLU A 120 -10.63 10.78 -0.17
C GLU A 120 -12.05 10.21 0.05
N ALA A 121 -12.21 9.31 1.02
CA ALA A 121 -13.51 8.80 1.44
C ALA A 121 -14.30 9.74 2.37
N GLY A 122 -13.78 10.93 2.69
CA GLY A 122 -14.42 11.88 3.61
C GLY A 122 -14.41 11.43 5.08
N LEU A 123 -13.58 10.45 5.43
CA LEU A 123 -13.47 9.91 6.79
C LEU A 123 -12.44 10.70 7.62
N THR A 124 -12.67 10.73 8.93
CA THR A 124 -11.75 11.39 9.86
C THR A 124 -10.44 10.59 9.93
N VAL A 125 -9.30 11.28 9.82
CA VAL A 125 -7.99 10.64 9.99
C VAL A 125 -7.57 10.70 11.46
N PRO A 126 -7.33 9.54 12.12
CA PRO A 126 -6.79 9.52 13.47
C PRO A 126 -5.33 10.05 13.52
N GLY A 127 -4.92 10.69 14.63
CA GLY A 127 -3.50 10.93 14.92
C GLY A 127 -2.77 12.02 14.11
N ARG A 128 -3.10 13.31 14.29
CA ARG A 128 -2.44 14.43 13.59
C ARG A 128 -0.93 14.57 13.88
N ARG A 129 -0.43 14.13 15.04
CA ARG A 129 1.00 14.20 15.42
C ARG A 129 1.86 13.05 14.85
N GLN A 130 1.30 11.86 14.63
CA GLN A 130 1.99 10.70 14.04
C GLN A 130 2.44 10.98 12.59
N ALA A 131 1.63 11.74 11.84
CA ALA A 131 1.83 12.05 10.43
C ALA A 131 3.12 12.83 10.08
N THR A 132 3.74 13.52 11.04
CA THR A 132 4.99 14.27 10.81
C THR A 132 6.19 13.33 10.92
N THR A 133 6.26 12.53 11.98
CA THR A 133 7.30 11.51 12.19
C THR A 133 7.29 10.45 11.07
N GLU A 134 6.12 10.08 10.57
CA GLU A 134 5.98 9.13 9.46
C GLU A 134 6.38 9.71 8.10
N ASN A 135 6.10 11.00 7.86
CA ASN A 135 6.61 11.68 6.66
C ASN A 135 8.14 11.70 6.69
N ASP A 136 8.72 11.90 7.86
CA ASP A 136 10.17 11.91 8.03
C ASP A 136 10.75 10.50 7.75
N HIS A 137 10.08 9.42 8.21
CA HIS A 137 10.45 8.04 7.86
C HIS A 137 10.34 7.71 6.37
N LEU A 138 9.29 8.14 5.66
CA LEU A 138 9.18 7.93 4.21
C LEU A 138 10.29 8.62 3.40
N LEU A 139 10.81 9.73 3.93
CA LEU A 139 11.98 10.41 3.37
C LEU A 139 13.29 9.71 3.75
N THR A 140 13.30 8.82 4.75
CA THR A 140 14.44 7.96 5.13
C THR A 140 14.47 6.63 4.37
N GLU A 141 13.33 6.08 3.94
CA GLU A 141 13.33 4.88 3.10
C GLU A 141 14.08 5.16 1.79
N GLN A 142 14.79 4.16 1.21
CA GLN A 142 15.64 4.30 0.01
C GLN A 142 14.85 4.57 -1.30
N LEU A 143 13.90 5.51 -1.28
CA LEU A 143 13.06 5.90 -2.39
C LEU A 143 13.66 7.14 -3.09
N THR A 144 13.89 7.09 -4.38
CA THR A 144 14.29 8.27 -5.17
C THR A 144 13.26 9.41 -5.05
N THR A 145 13.65 10.66 -5.29
CA THR A 145 12.74 11.82 -5.30
C THR A 145 11.54 11.62 -6.23
N ARG A 146 11.74 10.91 -7.35
CA ARG A 146 10.69 10.51 -8.29
C ARG A 146 9.73 9.48 -7.69
N GLN A 147 10.24 8.49 -6.96
CA GLN A 147 9.40 7.52 -6.24
C GLN A 147 8.61 8.20 -5.11
N ILE A 148 9.23 9.13 -4.37
CA ILE A 148 8.54 9.95 -3.36
C ILE A 148 7.43 10.79 -4.01
N ALA A 149 7.74 11.50 -5.10
CA ALA A 149 6.77 12.31 -5.84
C ALA A 149 5.56 11.47 -6.28
N ARG A 150 5.83 10.27 -6.81
CA ARG A 150 4.79 9.32 -7.21
C ARG A 150 3.95 8.81 -6.04
N VAL A 151 4.60 8.44 -4.93
CA VAL A 151 3.95 7.91 -3.73
C VAL A 151 3.11 8.98 -3.02
N LEU A 152 3.61 10.21 -2.94
CA LEU A 152 2.98 11.32 -2.22
C LEU A 152 2.05 12.14 -3.11
N HIS A 153 1.86 11.78 -4.38
CA HIS A 153 1.14 12.57 -5.39
C HIS A 153 1.64 14.02 -5.47
N LEU A 154 2.96 14.21 -5.37
CA LEU A 154 3.64 15.49 -5.45
C LEU A 154 4.37 15.64 -6.78
N THR A 155 4.71 16.87 -7.15
CA THR A 155 5.74 17.12 -8.17
C THR A 155 7.11 16.76 -7.61
N GLU A 156 8.06 16.38 -8.48
CA GLU A 156 9.44 16.08 -8.06
C GLU A 156 10.09 17.27 -7.32
N ASN A 157 9.75 18.50 -7.74
CA ASN A 157 10.18 19.73 -7.06
C ASN A 157 9.59 19.88 -5.65
N ALA A 158 8.32 19.53 -5.46
CA ALA A 158 7.70 19.56 -4.13
C ALA A 158 8.28 18.50 -3.20
N ALA A 159 8.62 17.32 -3.74
CA ALA A 159 9.33 16.27 -3.00
C ALA A 159 10.75 16.73 -2.61
N SER A 160 11.50 17.32 -3.53
CA SER A 160 12.86 17.85 -3.29
C SER A 160 12.87 18.95 -2.22
N ARG A 161 11.95 19.93 -2.30
CA ARG A 161 11.82 20.99 -1.28
C ARG A 161 11.44 20.46 0.10
N ARG A 162 10.72 19.33 0.16
CA ARG A 162 10.35 18.68 1.42
C ARG A 162 11.56 17.93 2.02
N LEU A 163 12.38 17.28 1.19
CA LEU A 163 13.66 16.71 1.60
C LEU A 163 14.64 17.77 2.13
N SER A 164 14.79 18.89 1.42
CA SER A 164 15.69 19.98 1.87
C SER A 164 15.27 20.56 3.22
N ARG A 165 13.96 20.73 3.46
CA ARG A 165 13.44 21.17 4.77
C ARG A 165 13.67 20.13 5.86
N LEU A 166 13.58 18.84 5.53
CA LEU A 166 13.89 17.77 6.47
C LEU A 166 15.36 17.82 6.88
N PHE A 167 16.28 17.87 5.90
CA PHE A 167 17.73 17.99 6.13
C PHE A 167 18.11 19.18 7.01
N ALA A 168 17.54 20.35 6.74
CA ALA A 168 17.78 21.55 7.54
C ALA A 168 17.30 21.39 8.98
N ARG A 169 16.17 20.70 9.20
CA ARG A 169 15.60 20.49 10.54
C ARG A 169 16.35 19.41 11.34
N THR A 170 16.86 18.37 10.67
CA THR A 170 17.58 17.26 11.32
C THR A 170 19.08 17.50 11.43
N GLY A 171 19.60 18.58 10.85
CA GLY A 171 21.04 18.89 10.86
C GLY A 171 21.88 18.00 9.93
N THR A 172 21.24 17.21 9.08
CA THR A 172 21.89 16.23 8.20
C THR A 172 22.07 16.81 6.80
N ARG A 173 23.19 16.56 6.13
CA ARG A 173 23.52 17.10 4.80
C ARG A 173 23.15 16.16 3.66
N SER A 174 22.85 14.90 3.97
CA SER A 174 22.52 13.89 2.98
C SER A 174 21.49 12.89 3.50
N ARG A 175 20.86 12.18 2.56
CA ARG A 175 19.88 11.15 2.88
C ARG A 175 20.49 9.97 3.64
N THR A 176 21.72 9.59 3.28
CA THR A 176 22.49 8.55 3.98
C THR A 176 22.74 8.93 5.43
N GLU A 177 23.18 10.16 5.67
CA GLU A 177 23.42 10.68 7.03
C GLU A 177 22.12 10.73 7.85
N LEU A 178 21.00 11.03 7.20
CA LEU A 178 19.68 11.02 7.84
C LEU A 178 19.23 9.60 8.22
N VAL A 179 19.45 8.59 7.36
CA VAL A 179 19.19 7.19 7.69
C VAL A 179 20.08 6.73 8.85
N THR A 180 21.38 7.03 8.80
CA THR A 180 22.32 6.67 9.87
C THR A 180 21.93 7.33 11.20
N ALA A 181 21.55 8.61 11.17
CA ALA A 181 21.08 9.31 12.38
C ALA A 181 19.79 8.70 12.95
N SER A 182 18.88 8.20 12.10
CA SER A 182 17.65 7.52 12.54
C SER A 182 17.86 6.09 13.07
N LEU A 183 18.97 5.45 12.69
CA LEU A 183 19.35 4.09 13.10
C LEU A 183 20.26 4.08 14.33
N THR A 184 20.81 5.23 14.72
CA THR A 184 21.68 5.34 15.88
C THR A 184 20.79 5.61 17.11
N PRO A 185 20.62 4.64 18.04
CA PRO A 185 19.98 4.94 19.31
C PRO A 185 20.86 5.98 20.00
N THR A 186 20.31 7.15 20.24
CA THR A 186 21.04 8.22 20.93
C THR A 186 21.30 7.72 22.35
N PHE A 187 22.53 7.28 22.63
CA PHE A 187 22.99 7.12 24.00
C PHE A 187 23.01 8.53 24.62
N ARG A 188 22.02 8.80 25.45
CA ARG A 188 22.12 9.71 26.59
C ARG A 188 21.25 9.20 27.72
#